data_AF-A0A1C9WP78-F1
#
_entry.id   AF-A0A1C9WP78-F1
#
_cell.length_a   1.000
_cell.length_b   1.000
_cell.length_c   1.000
_cell.angle_alpha   90.00
_cell.angle_beta   90.00
_cell.angle_gamma   90.00
#
_symmetry.space_group_name_H-M   'P 1'
#
loop_
_entity.id
_entity.type
_entity.pdbx_description
1 polymer ?
#
loop_
_entity_poly.entity_id
_entity_poly.type
_entity_poly.pdbx_seq_one_letter_code
_entity_poly.pdbx_strand_id
1 'polypeptide(L)' 'MAATLEAVPSTKTVDELTEKSEAEAARELVRMAREQDLSLTGPDGLLKQLTKTVIETALDEGWFPDVLLRPPRRA' A
#
# COMPACT_ATOMS: atom_id res chain seq x y z
N MET A 1 -10.23 14.39 41.66
CA MET A 1 -11.03 14.80 40.50
C MET A 1 -10.08 14.99 39.33
N ALA A 2 -9.87 13.95 38.52
CA ALA A 2 -9.00 14.01 37.34
C ALA A 2 -9.88 14.09 36.09
N ALA A 3 -9.52 14.98 35.19
CA ALA A 3 -10.34 15.43 34.07
C ALA A 3 -10.52 14.34 32.99
N THR A 4 -11.77 14.18 32.54
CA THR A 4 -12.12 13.45 31.32
C THR A 4 -11.71 14.28 30.11
N LEU A 5 -10.78 13.77 29.30
CA LEU A 5 -10.46 14.30 27.98
C LEU A 5 -10.92 13.28 26.94
N GLU A 6 -12.24 13.20 26.76
CA GLU A 6 -12.88 12.46 25.67
C GLU A 6 -13.25 13.47 24.59
N ALA A 7 -12.27 13.85 23.78
CA ALA A 7 -12.48 14.55 22.52
C ALA A 7 -11.90 13.67 21.42
N VAL A 8 -12.66 12.67 21.02
CA VAL A 8 -12.44 11.95 19.75
C VAL A 8 -12.87 12.91 18.63
N PRO A 9 -11.97 13.43 17.78
CA PRO A 9 -12.39 14.24 16.66
C PRO A 9 -13.08 13.35 15.63
N SER A 10 -14.23 13.83 15.18
CA SER A 10 -15.10 13.28 14.15
C SER A 10 -14.36 12.51 13.05
N THR A 11 -14.92 11.36 12.69
CA THR A 11 -14.47 10.37 11.68
C THR A 11 -14.27 10.92 10.26
N LYS A 12 -14.37 12.23 10.03
CA LYS A 12 -14.11 12.89 8.74
C LYS A 12 -12.66 13.34 8.56
N THR A 13 -11.91 13.48 9.65
CA THR A 13 -10.52 13.99 9.60
C THR A 13 -9.46 12.90 9.48
N VAL A 14 -9.73 11.67 9.92
CA VAL A 14 -8.73 10.59 9.88
C VAL A 14 -8.51 10.13 8.44
N ASP A 15 -9.57 9.90 7.65
CA ASP A 15 -9.42 9.49 6.24
C ASP A 15 -8.75 10.58 5.39
N GLU A 16 -9.07 11.86 5.58
CA GLU A 16 -8.40 12.96 4.86
C GLU A 16 -6.92 13.13 5.28
N LEU A 17 -6.55 12.81 6.53
CA LEU A 17 -5.17 12.81 6.99
C LEU A 17 -4.41 11.58 6.48
N THR A 18 -5.05 10.42 6.42
CA THR A 18 -4.47 9.18 5.87
C THR A 18 -4.22 9.31 4.38
N GLU A 19 -5.21 9.75 3.60
CA GLU A 19 -5.09 9.97 2.14
C GLU A 19 -4.00 11.02 1.82
N LYS A 20 -3.93 12.10 2.60
CA LYS A 20 -2.89 13.12 2.45
C LYS A 20 -1.50 12.59 2.81
N SER A 21 -1.42 11.71 3.82
CA SER A 21 -0.17 11.05 4.20
C SER A 21 0.31 10.03 3.17
N GLU A 22 -0.60 9.28 2.54
CA GLU A 22 -0.26 8.31 1.50
C GLU A 22 0.23 9.00 0.23
N ALA A 23 -0.43 10.09 -0.17
CA ALA A 23 0.01 10.90 -1.30
C ALA A 23 1.39 11.54 -1.05
N GLU A 24 1.67 11.99 0.17
CA GLU A 24 2.99 12.51 0.56
C GLU A 24 4.05 11.40 0.59
N ALA A 25 3.74 10.23 1.15
CA ALA A 25 4.63 9.08 1.14
C ALA A 25 4.96 8.61 -0.28
N ALA A 26 3.96 8.57 -1.17
CA ALA A 26 4.15 8.23 -2.58
C ALA A 26 5.07 9.25 -3.29
N ARG A 27 4.94 10.55 -2.98
CA ARG A 27 5.83 11.59 -3.51
C ARG A 27 7.26 11.44 -3.04
N GLU A 28 7.48 11.13 -1.77
CA GLU A 28 8.81 10.85 -1.21
C GLU A 28 9.43 9.60 -1.85
N LEU A 29 8.66 8.52 -2.03
CA LEU A 29 9.12 7.32 -2.75
C LEU A 29 9.54 7.64 -4.19
N VAL A 30 8.75 8.46 -4.90
CA VAL A 30 9.11 8.93 -6.25
C VAL A 30 10.35 9.81 -6.24
N ARG A 31 10.54 10.68 -5.25
CA ARG A 31 11.74 11.50 -5.12
C ARG A 31 12.98 10.63 -4.90
N MET A 32 12.93 9.69 -3.96
CA MET A 32 14.02 8.77 -3.70
C MET A 32 14.38 7.91 -4.92
N ALA A 33 13.38 7.42 -5.66
CA ALA A 33 13.63 6.67 -6.89
C ALA A 33 14.35 7.53 -7.95
N ARG A 34 13.99 8.81 -8.08
CA ARG A 34 14.68 9.74 -8.99
C ARG A 34 16.11 10.03 -8.55
N GLU A 35 16.35 10.20 -7.25
CA GLU A 35 17.70 10.40 -6.68
C GLU A 35 18.61 9.18 -6.89
N GLN A 36 18.03 7.98 -7.00
CA GLN A 36 18.74 6.72 -7.21
C GLN A 36 18.83 6.33 -8.70
N ASP A 37 18.45 7.20 -9.63
CA ASP A 37 18.34 6.93 -11.07
C ASP A 37 17.47 5.70 -11.40
N LEU A 38 16.56 5.34 -10.50
CA LEU A 38 15.60 4.26 -10.70
C LEU A 38 14.47 4.73 -11.62
N SER A 39 14.24 3.99 -12.70
CA SER A 39 13.13 4.30 -13.60
C SER A 39 11.81 4.20 -12.83
N LEU A 40 10.94 5.20 -12.97
CA LEU A 40 9.64 5.16 -12.29
C LEU A 40 8.70 4.10 -12.88
N THR A 41 8.91 3.79 -14.17
CA THR A 41 8.10 2.84 -14.94
C THR A 41 9.00 1.93 -15.79
N GLY A 42 8.45 0.86 -16.36
CA GLY A 42 9.21 -0.12 -17.15
C GLY A 42 9.51 -1.42 -16.38
N PRO A 43 10.20 -2.38 -17.00
CA PRO A 43 10.37 -3.74 -16.48
C PRO A 43 11.16 -3.78 -15.17
N ASP A 44 12.11 -2.87 -14.99
CA ASP A 44 12.92 -2.75 -13.77
C ASP A 44 12.57 -1.50 -12.96
N GLY A 45 11.41 -0.89 -13.24
CA GLY A 45 11.00 0.36 -12.61
C GLY A 45 10.35 0.21 -11.24
N LEU A 46 10.32 1.31 -10.48
CA LEU A 46 9.76 1.39 -9.12
C LEU A 46 8.35 0.79 -9.03
N LEU A 47 7.45 1.17 -9.94
CA LEU A 47 6.07 0.68 -9.91
C LEU A 47 6.00 -0.84 -10.09
N LYS A 48 6.83 -1.40 -10.98
CA LYS A 48 6.86 -2.85 -11.23
C LYS A 48 7.36 -3.61 -10.00
N GLN A 49 8.41 -3.10 -9.36
CA GLN A 49 8.95 -3.68 -8.13
C GLN A 49 7.96 -3.57 -6.97
N LEU A 50 7.33 -2.40 -6.77
CA LEU A 50 6.33 -2.19 -5.73
C LEU A 50 5.13 -3.12 -5.90
N THR A 51 4.58 -3.24 -7.12
CA THR A 51 3.46 -4.17 -7.38
C THR A 51 3.86 -5.62 -7.13
N LYS A 52 5.08 -6.02 -7.50
CA LYS A 52 5.59 -7.37 -7.22
C LYS A 52 5.61 -7.61 -5.71
N THR A 53 6.23 -6.72 -4.94
CA THR A 53 6.31 -6.85 -3.48
C THR A 53 4.93 -6.93 -2.84
N VAL A 54 3.99 -6.06 -3.22
CA VAL A 54 2.63 -6.08 -2.67
C VAL A 54 1.94 -7.42 -2.94
N ILE A 55 2.06 -7.96 -4.16
CA ILE A 55 1.45 -9.26 -4.51
C ILE A 55 2.11 -10.40 -3.74
N GLU A 56 3.45 -10.43 -3.66
CA GLU A 56 4.18 -11.46 -2.94
C GLU A 56 3.85 -11.44 -1.44
N THR A 57 3.86 -10.27 -0.81
CA THR A 57 3.45 -10.11 0.59
C THR A 57 2.00 -10.55 0.81
N ALA A 58 1.10 -10.16 -0.08
CA ALA A 58 -0.31 -10.58 0.01
C ALA A 58 -0.50 -12.09 -0.17
N LEU A 59 0.34 -12.76 -0.96
CA LEU A 59 0.33 -14.22 -1.08
C LEU A 59 0.91 -14.89 0.16
N ASP A 60 2.02 -14.38 0.69
CA ASP A 60 2.66 -14.90 1.90
C ASP A 60 1.75 -14.78 3.14
N GLU A 61 1.01 -13.66 3.23
CA GLU A 61 0.05 -13.42 4.31
C GLU A 61 -1.32 -14.10 4.08
N GLY A 62 -1.50 -14.78 2.95
CA GLY A 62 -2.75 -15.49 2.63
C GLY A 62 -3.95 -14.56 2.43
N TRP A 63 -3.73 -13.30 2.03
CA TRP A 63 -4.80 -12.35 1.73
C TRP A 63 -5.59 -12.77 0.48
N PHE A 64 -4.98 -13.55 -0.41
CA PHE A 64 -5.66 -14.13 -1.56
C PHE A 64 -6.32 -15.46 -1.20
N PRO A 65 -7.62 -15.65 -1.50
CA PRO A 65 -8.28 -16.93 -1.29
C PRO A 65 -7.71 -18.01 -2.23
N ASP A 66 -7.62 -19.24 -1.71
CA ASP A 66 -7.11 -20.46 -2.37
C ASP A 66 -7.77 -20.77 -3.74
N VAL A 67 -8.91 -20.14 -4.03
CA VAL A 67 -9.67 -20.28 -5.28
C VAL A 67 -8.89 -19.84 -6.53
N LEU A 68 -7.89 -18.95 -6.40
CA LEU A 68 -7.06 -18.51 -7.52
C LEU A 68 -5.97 -19.51 -7.91
N LEU A 69 -5.63 -20.47 -7.04
CA LEU A 69 -4.63 -21.51 -7.27
C LEU A 69 -5.24 -22.84 -7.72
N ARG A 70 -6.58 -22.92 -7.85
CA ARG A 70 -7.23 -24.18 -8.24
C ARG A 70 -7.03 -24.41 -9.74
N PRO A 71 -6.38 -25.51 -10.17
CA PRO A 71 -6.34 -25.86 -11.58
C PRO A 71 -7.78 -26.05 -12.10
N PRO A 72 -8.05 -25.78 -13.39
CA PRO A 72 -9.37 -26.00 -13.95
C PRO A 72 -9.76 -27.45 -13.68
N ARG A 73 -10.94 -27.67 -13.10
CA ARG A 73 -11.48 -29.02 -12.94
C ARG A 73 -11.55 -29.62 -14.33
N ARG A 74 -10.64 -30.55 -14.64
CA ARG A 74 -10.73 -31.37 -15.85
C ARG A 74 -12.07 -32.10 -15.76
N ALA A 75 -12.97 -31.76 -16.68
CA ALA A 75 -14.20 -32.51 -16.94
C ALA A 75 -13.86 -33.87 -17.53
#